data_AF-A0A537MLZ3-F1
#
_entry.id   AF-A0A537MLZ3-F1
#
_cell.length_a   1.000
_cell.length_b   1.000
_cell.length_c   1.000
_cell.angle_alpha   90.00
_cell.angle_beta   90.00
_cell.angle_gamma   90.00
#
_symmetry.space_group_name_H-M   'P 1'
#
loop_
_entity.id
_entity.type
_entity.pdbx_description
1 polymer ?
#
loop_
_entity_poly.entity_id
_entity_poly.type
_entity_poly.pdbx_seq_one_letter_code
_entity_poly.pdbx_strand_id
1 'polypeptide(L)' 'MAKQALGNLPRHNPCAQCGKPIVAPDWVESSPGRTSYLWCCPACGYRFEAVAYFAESKSEPEPIAA' A
#
# COMPACT_ATOMS: atom_id res chain seq x y z
N MET A 1 6.29 8.46 14.32
CA MET A 1 6.51 7.09 13.79
C MET A 1 5.15 6.43 13.65
N ALA A 2 4.56 6.42 12.45
CA ALA A 2 3.22 5.87 12.25
C ALA A 2 3.27 4.33 12.24
N LYS A 3 2.85 3.72 13.36
CA LYS A 3 2.42 2.32 13.40
C LYS A 3 1.19 2.20 12.51
N GLN A 4 1.39 1.95 11.22
CA GLN A 4 0.28 1.68 10.31
C GLN A 4 -0.38 0.37 10.70
N ALA A 5 -1.71 0.39 10.79
CA ALA A 5 -2.53 -0.73 11.18
C ALA A 5 -2.31 -1.92 10.22
N LEU A 6 -1.51 -2.90 10.66
CA LEU A 6 -1.20 -4.14 9.94
C LEU A 6 -2.46 -4.92 9.48
N GLY A 7 -3.63 -4.63 10.07
CA GLY A 7 -4.88 -5.31 9.75
C GLY A 7 -5.48 -5.02 8.36
N ASN A 8 -5.11 -3.91 7.71
CA ASN A 8 -5.66 -3.50 6.40
C ASN A 8 -4.65 -3.60 5.24
N LEU A 9 -3.53 -4.29 5.42
CA LEU A 9 -2.57 -4.46 4.33
C LEU A 9 -3.12 -5.42 3.27
N PRO A 10 -2.90 -5.13 1.96
CA PRO A 10 -3.17 -6.09 0.91
C PRO A 10 -2.41 -7.38 1.20
N ARG A 11 -3.10 -8.52 1.06
CA ARG A 11 -2.56 -9.86 1.28
C ARG A 11 -2.66 -10.65 -0.02
N HIS A 12 -1.74 -11.59 -0.21
CA HIS A 12 -1.71 -12.48 -1.37
C HIS A 12 -1.55 -11.74 -2.72
N ASN A 13 -0.78 -10.65 -2.74
CA ASN A 13 -0.43 -9.99 -4.00
C ASN A 13 0.38 -10.99 -4.86
N PRO A 14 -0.05 -11.32 -6.09
CA PRO A 14 0.69 -12.23 -6.95
C PRO A 14 2.05 -11.62 -7.33
N CYS A 15 3.10 -12.43 -7.28
CA CYS A 15 4.41 -12.02 -7.77
C CYS A 15 4.32 -11.66 -9.26
N ALA A 16 4.78 -10.47 -9.63
CA ALA A 16 4.78 -9.99 -11.01
C ALA A 16 5.63 -10.85 -11.98
N GLN A 17 6.55 -11.69 -11.46
CA GLN A 17 7.39 -12.55 -12.28
C GLN A 17 6.92 -14.02 -12.31
N CYS A 18 6.53 -14.61 -11.17
CA CYS A 18 6.20 -16.03 -11.09
C CYS A 18 4.75 -16.34 -10.71
N GLY A 19 3.93 -15.31 -10.46
CA GLY A 19 2.51 -15.43 -10.10
C GLY A 19 2.23 -15.99 -8.70
N LYS A 20 3.21 -16.54 -7.99
CA LYS A 20 3.01 -17.07 -6.63
C LYS A 20 2.58 -15.96 -5.67
N PRO A 21 1.60 -16.22 -4.79
CA PRO A 21 1.11 -15.21 -3.86
C PRO A 21 2.16 -14.89 -2.79
N ILE A 22 2.26 -13.61 -2.43
CA ILE A 22 3.11 -13.13 -1.35
C ILE A 22 2.23 -12.75 -0.16
N VAL A 23 2.56 -13.25 1.03
CA VAL A 23 1.69 -13.16 2.23
C VAL A 23 1.52 -11.72 2.72
N ALA A 24 2.59 -10.93 2.69
CA ALA A 24 2.64 -9.54 3.14
C ALA A 24 3.79 -8.78 2.45
N PRO A 25 3.71 -7.44 2.35
CA PRO A 25 4.81 -6.61 1.88
C PRO A 25 5.94 -6.55 2.93
N ASP A 26 7.17 -6.33 2.47
CA ASP A 26 8.33 -6.05 3.33
C ASP A 26 8.26 -4.63 3.92
N TRP A 27 7.68 -3.69 3.18
CA TRP A 27 7.58 -2.29 3.61
C TRP A 27 6.34 -1.61 3.03
N VAL A 28 5.83 -0.61 3.77
CA VAL A 28 4.60 0.11 3.46
C VAL A 28 4.77 1.59 3.77
N GLU A 29 4.48 2.45 2.80
CA GLU A 29 4.45 3.90 2.97
C GLU A 29 3.14 4.48 2.47
N SER A 30 2.47 5.19 3.35
CA SER A 30 1.22 5.88 3.06
C SER A 30 1.46 7.38 2.90
N SER A 31 0.89 7.94 1.85
CA SER A 31 0.84 9.37 1.56
C SER A 31 -0.61 9.77 1.27
N PRO A 32 -0.99 11.05 1.33
CA PRO A 32 -2.30 11.48 0.86
C PRO A 32 -2.58 10.97 -0.56
N GLY A 33 -3.72 10.31 -0.75
CA GLY A 33 -4.15 9.77 -2.05
C GLY A 33 -3.43 8.50 -2.54
N ARG A 34 -2.41 7.98 -1.84
CA ARG A 34 -1.73 6.74 -2.27
C ARG A 34 -1.01 5.97 -1.16
N THR A 35 -0.83 4.67 -1.37
CA THR A 35 0.07 3.83 -0.55
C THR A 35 0.99 3.00 -1.44
N SER A 36 2.29 3.09 -1.19
CA SER A 36 3.34 2.29 -1.80
C SER A 36 3.64 1.05 -0.95
N TYR A 37 3.83 -0.08 -1.61
CA TYR A 37 4.13 -1.38 -1.00
C TYR A 37 5.35 -2.00 -1.68
N LEU A 38 6.39 -2.33 -0.91
CA LEU A 38 7.51 -3.13 -1.40
C LEU A 38 7.28 -4.61 -1.12
N TRP A 39 7.47 -5.43 -2.15
CA TRP A 39 7.25 -6.87 -2.10
C TRP A 39 8.52 -7.62 -2.49
N CYS A 40 8.88 -8.63 -1.70
CA CYS A 40 9.87 -9.64 -2.06
C CYS A 40 9.18 -11.00 -2.22
N CYS A 41 9.36 -11.65 -3.36
CA CYS A 41 8.85 -13.00 -3.56
C CYS A 41 9.80 -14.04 -2.96
N PRO A 42 9.40 -14.81 -1.93
CA PRO A 42 10.28 -15.83 -1.36
C PRO A 42 10.53 -17.00 -2.32
N ALA A 43 9.70 -17.17 -3.35
CA ALA A 43 9.80 -18.30 -4.26
C ALA A 43 10.75 -18.08 -5.44
N CYS A 44 10.97 -16.84 -5.88
CA CYS A 44 11.87 -16.53 -6.99
C CYS A 44 12.87 -15.39 -6.69
N GLY A 45 12.81 -14.79 -5.50
CA GLY A 45 13.69 -13.69 -5.10
C GLY A 45 13.38 -12.34 -5.75
N TYR A 46 12.37 -12.25 -6.61
CA TYR A 46 12.02 -11.01 -7.31
C TYR A 46 11.47 -9.95 -6.35
N ARG A 47 11.89 -8.70 -6.53
CA ARG A 47 11.48 -7.55 -5.73
C ARG A 47 10.79 -6.51 -6.60
N PHE A 48 9.66 -5.98 -6.15
CA PHE A 48 8.90 -4.96 -6.88
C PHE A 48 8.10 -4.03 -5.97
N GLU A 49 7.72 -2.88 -6.50
CA GLU A 49 6.80 -1.94 -5.88
C GLU A 49 5.39 -2.09 -6.48
N ALA A 50 4.37 -2.03 -5.64
CA ALA A 50 2.98 -1.83 -6.05
C ALA A 50 2.42 -0.59 -5.36
N VAL A 51 1.64 0.23 -6.08
CA VAL A 51 1.06 1.47 -5.55
C VAL A 51 -0.46 1.40 -5.66
N ALA A 52 -1.15 1.57 -4.54
CA ALA A 52 -2.58 1.77 -4.50
C ALA A 52 -2.88 3.28 -4.52
N TYR A 53 -3.79 3.71 -5.39
CA TYR A 53 -4.30 5.08 -5.42
C TYR A 53 -5.70 5.13 -4.83
N PHE A 54 -5.95 6.12 -3.99
CA PHE A 54 -7.24 6.36 -3.36
C PHE A 54 -7.75 7.72 -3.81
N ALA A 55 -9.06 7.82 -4.03
CA ALA A 55 -9.66 9.15 -4.19
C ALA A 55 -9.36 9.96 -2.93
N GLU A 56 -8.86 11.19 -3.09
CA GLU A 56 -8.82 12.13 -1.98
C GLU A 56 -10.26 12.25 -1.45
N SER A 57 -10.46 11.87 -0.20
CA SER A 57 -11.65 12.29 0.53
C SER A 57 -11.69 13.80 0.38
N LYS A 58 -12.64 14.33 -0.38
CA LYS A 58 -12.95 15.77 -0.33
C LYS A 58 -13.37 16.04 1.11
N SER A 59 -12.42 16.36 1.97
CA SER A 59 -12.69 17.12 3.16
C SER A 59 -13.15 18.46 2.61
N GLU A 60 -14.46 18.63 2.41
CA GLU A 60 -15.00 19.96 2.12
C GLU A 60 -14.46 20.87 3.22
N PRO A 61 -13.69 21.92 2.88
CA PRO A 61 -13.31 22.89 3.87
C PRO A 61 -14.61 23.53 4.35
N GLU A 62 -15.00 23.23 5.59
CA GLU A 62 -16.05 23.98 6.30
C GLU A 62 -15.75 25.48 6.07
N PRO A 63 -16.72 26.27 5.57
CA PRO A 63 -16.48 27.68 5.33
C PRO A 63 -16.19 28.35 6.67
N ILE A 64 -14.96 28.82 6.85
CA ILE A 64 -14.61 29.71 7.95
C ILE A 64 -15.32 31.05 7.75
N ALA A 65 -16.49 31.17 8.35
CA ALA A 65 -17.18 32.44 8.53
C ALA A 65 -16.73 33.08 9.85
N ALA A 66 -16.09 34.26 9.77
CA ALA A 66 -16.24 35.40 10.68
C ALA A 66 -15.46 36.61 10.13
#